data_AF-A0A1Z9DL08-F1
#
_entry.id   AF-A0A1Z9DL08-F1
#
_cell.length_a   1.000
_cell.length_b   1.000
_cell.length_c   1.000
_cell.angle_alpha   90.00
_cell.angle_beta   90.00
_cell.angle_gamma   90.00
#
_symmetry.space_group_name_H-M   'P 1'
#
loop_
_entity.id
_entity.type
_entity.pdbx_description
1 polymer ?
#
loop_
_entity_poly.entity_id
_entity_poly.type
_entity_poly.pdbx_seq_one_letter_code
_entity_poly.pdbx_strand_id
1 'polypeptide(L)'
;MKLINRACSPAFVVTAVILVVGLGILNSNSRSFSGTLFMVPFALGPLVLSLLLALVMPNKASQITLIIGSVFYGGFFIHLYGGLFHRSPSPQSGIGLLFIGFYSLRVMIPIWYVAAFLSIYKRIKNPDSP
;
A
#
# COMPACT_ATOMS: atom_id res chain seq x y z
N MET A 1 16.59 -1.64 18.62
CA MET A 1 15.56 -0.74 19.22
C MET A 1 14.94 0.25 18.22
N LYS A 2 15.69 0.87 17.29
CA LYS A 2 15.13 1.84 16.31
C LYS A 2 14.07 1.28 15.34
N LEU A 3 14.20 0.03 14.86
CA LEU A 3 13.29 -0.53 13.85
C LEU A 3 11.92 -0.93 14.43
N ILE A 4 11.91 -1.50 15.64
CA ILE A 4 10.68 -1.92 16.35
C ILE A 4 9.78 -0.71 16.60
N ASN A 5 10.34 0.40 17.07
CA ASN A 5 9.59 1.65 17.27
C ASN A 5 9.01 2.20 15.95
N ARG A 6 9.65 1.93 14.80
CA ARG A 6 9.13 2.32 13.49
C ARG A 6 8.06 1.37 12.94
N ALA A 7 8.13 0.08 13.30
CA ALA A 7 7.06 -0.88 13.04
C ALA A 7 5.78 -0.57 13.84
N CYS A 8 5.90 0.19 14.93
CA CYS A 8 4.74 0.75 15.65
C CYS A 8 4.28 2.12 15.12
N SER A 9 4.85 2.62 14.02
CA SER A 9 4.42 3.90 13.47
C SER A 9 2.99 3.83 12.94
N PRO A 10 2.20 4.90 13.04
CA PRO A 10 0.79 4.89 12.62
C PRO A 10 0.61 4.45 11.16
N ALA A 11 1.46 4.94 10.24
CA ALA A 11 1.36 4.55 8.84
C ALA A 11 1.71 3.09 8.62
N PHE A 12 2.71 2.56 9.33
CA PHE A 12 3.05 1.15 9.22
C PHE A 12 1.86 0.27 9.66
N VAL A 13 1.30 0.53 10.84
CA VAL A 13 0.20 -0.28 11.38
C VAL A 13 -1.02 -0.23 10.46
N VAL A 14 -1.44 0.96 10.04
CA VAL A 14 -2.59 1.13 9.13
C VAL A 14 -2.35 0.40 7.81
N THR A 15 -1.17 0.60 7.19
CA THR A 15 -0.83 -0.04 5.91
C THR A 15 -0.77 -1.57 6.06
N ALA A 16 -0.21 -2.07 7.16
CA ALA A 16 -0.14 -3.50 7.45
C ALA A 16 -1.54 -4.11 7.60
N VAL A 17 -2.44 -3.45 8.33
CA VAL A 17 -3.84 -3.89 8.47
C VAL A 17 -4.52 -3.96 7.10
N ILE A 18 -4.42 -2.90 6.29
CA ILE A 18 -5.01 -2.88 4.95
C ILE A 18 -4.41 -3.97 4.06
N LEU A 19 -3.09 -4.19 4.14
CA LEU A 19 -2.40 -5.23 3.38
C LEU A 19 -2.86 -6.63 3.80
N VAL A 20 -3.01 -6.91 5.10
CA VAL A 20 -3.52 -8.19 5.61
C VAL A 20 -4.97 -8.42 5.16
N VAL A 21 -5.82 -7.40 5.25
CA VAL A 21 -7.21 -7.48 4.76
C VAL A 21 -7.23 -7.74 3.25
N GLY A 22 -6.42 -7.01 2.48
CA GLY A 22 -6.29 -7.20 1.03
C GLY A 22 -5.78 -8.60 0.67
N LEU A 23 -4.82 -9.13 1.43
CA LEU A 23 -4.33 -10.50 1.25
C LEU A 23 -5.42 -11.53 1.53
N GLY A 24 -6.22 -11.33 2.58
CA GLY A 24 -7.39 -12.15 2.88
C GLY A 24 -8.42 -12.14 1.75
N ILE A 25 -8.69 -10.96 1.18
CA ILE A 25 -9.56 -10.81 0.01
C ILE A 25 -8.98 -11.53 -1.22
N LEU A 26 -7.68 -11.40 -1.51
CA LEU A 26 -7.07 -12.14 -2.62
C LEU A 26 -7.14 -13.66 -2.42
N ASN A 27 -6.94 -14.13 -1.19
CA ASN A 27 -6.97 -15.54 -0.87
C ASN A 27 -8.38 -16.14 -0.94
N SER A 28 -9.44 -15.36 -0.70
CA SER A 28 -10.82 -15.86 -0.69
C SER A 28 -11.30 -16.41 -2.04
N ASN A 29 -10.73 -15.91 -3.14
CA ASN A 29 -11.05 -16.36 -4.51
C ASN A 29 -9.94 -17.19 -5.16
N SER A 30 -8.84 -17.44 -4.45
CA SER A 30 -7.74 -18.26 -4.97
C SER A 30 -7.91 -19.72 -4.59
N ARG A 31 -7.70 -20.63 -5.55
CA ARG A 31 -7.65 -22.08 -5.29
C ARG A 31 -6.36 -22.53 -4.60
N SER A 32 -5.33 -21.68 -4.60
CA SER A 32 -4.05 -21.97 -3.96
C SER A 32 -3.42 -20.72 -3.35
N PHE A 33 -2.80 -20.87 -2.18
CA PHE A 33 -2.09 -19.77 -1.53
C PHE A 33 -0.92 -19.25 -2.39
N SER A 34 -0.25 -20.14 -3.12
CA SER A 34 0.82 -19.78 -4.06
C SER A 34 0.34 -18.83 -5.16
N GLY A 35 -0.87 -19.05 -5.70
CA GLY A 35 -1.50 -18.13 -6.66
C GLY A 35 -1.78 -16.75 -6.06
N THR A 36 -2.18 -16.71 -4.78
CA THR A 36 -2.35 -15.44 -4.06
C THR A 36 -1.03 -14.70 -3.90
N LEU A 37 0.03 -15.40 -3.47
CA LEU A 37 1.37 -14.80 -3.32
C LEU A 37 1.91 -14.25 -4.65
N PHE A 38 1.66 -14.94 -5.76
CA PHE A 38 2.02 -14.46 -7.10
C PHE A 38 1.33 -13.13 -7.43
N MET A 39 0.07 -12.94 -6.99
CA MET A 39 -0.70 -11.71 -7.23
C MET A 39 -0.29 -10.54 -6.33
N VAL A 40 0.32 -10.79 -5.17
CA VAL A 40 0.71 -9.75 -4.20
C VAL A 40 1.53 -8.61 -4.82
N PRO A 41 2.64 -8.82 -5.54
CA PRO A 41 3.42 -7.71 -6.10
C PRO A 41 2.62 -6.86 -7.10
N PHE A 42 1.63 -7.44 -7.76
CA PHE A 42 0.82 -6.77 -8.78
C PHE A 42 -0.41 -6.07 -8.22
N ALA A 43 -1.08 -6.68 -7.23
CA ALA A 43 -2.35 -6.19 -6.69
C ALA A 43 -2.19 -5.49 -5.34
N LEU A 44 -1.16 -5.80 -4.55
CA LEU A 44 -0.88 -5.19 -3.25
C LEU A 44 0.51 -4.55 -3.17
N GLY A 45 1.31 -4.61 -4.25
CA GLY A 45 2.64 -4.01 -4.34
C GLY A 45 2.71 -2.54 -3.88
N PRO A 46 1.77 -1.67 -4.25
CA PRO A 46 1.74 -0.29 -3.75
C PRO A 46 1.62 -0.18 -2.22
N LEU A 47 0.91 -1.09 -1.55
CA LEU A 47 0.84 -1.15 -0.09
C LEU A 47 2.14 -1.69 0.50
N VAL A 48 2.76 -2.70 -0.13
CA VAL A 48 4.09 -3.21 0.29
C VAL A 48 5.11 -2.07 0.27
N LEU A 49 5.14 -1.28 -0.81
CA LEU A 49 6.06 -0.14 -0.89
C LEU A 49 5.71 0.94 0.15
N SER A 50 4.44 1.27 0.33
CA SER A 50 4.01 2.24 1.35
C SER A 50 4.39 1.80 2.77
N LEU A 51 4.34 0.50 3.05
CA LEU A 51 4.78 -0.11 4.30
C LEU A 51 6.30 0.06 4.50
N LEU A 52 7.10 -0.20 3.46
CA LEU A 52 8.56 0.01 3.50
C LEU A 52 8.91 1.49 3.70
N LEU A 53 8.20 2.40 3.02
CA LEU A 53 8.39 3.85 3.19
C LEU A 53 8.05 4.30 4.61
N ALA A 54 7.02 3.73 5.23
CA ALA A 54 6.67 4.03 6.62
C ALA A 54 7.79 3.64 7.61
N LEU A 55 8.58 2.60 7.31
CA LEU A 55 9.75 2.21 8.11
C LEU A 55 10.95 3.17 7.98
N VAL A 56 11.05 3.93 6.90
CA VAL A 56 12.20 4.82 6.64
C VAL A 56 11.90 6.31 6.85
N MET A 57 10.62 6.70 6.84
CA MET A 57 10.16 8.09 6.97
C MET A 57 9.43 8.34 8.30
N PRO A 58 10.13 8.63 9.42
CA PRO A 58 9.50 8.79 10.73
C PRO A 58 8.71 10.11 10.88
N ASN A 59 8.80 11.02 9.92
CA ASN A 59 8.17 12.33 10.01
C ASN A 59 6.64 12.24 10.03
N LYS A 60 5.99 12.91 11.01
CA LYS A 60 4.52 12.97 11.15
C LYS A 60 3.79 13.33 9.85
N ALA A 61 4.26 14.35 9.12
CA ALA A 61 3.60 14.75 7.88
C ALA A 61 3.71 13.65 6.80
N SER A 62 4.90 13.06 6.63
CA SER A 62 5.09 11.92 5.72
C SER A 62 4.25 10.71 6.11
N GLN A 63 4.11 10.42 7.41
CA GLN A 63 3.27 9.34 7.93
C GLN A 63 1.79 9.57 7.59
N ILE A 64 1.27 10.79 7.77
CA ILE A 64 -0.10 11.14 7.38
C ILE A 64 -0.29 10.96 5.88
N THR A 65 0.64 11.43 5.04
CA THR A 65 0.58 11.25 3.59
C THR A 65 0.54 9.77 3.19
N LEU A 66 1.36 8.92 3.82
CA LEU A 66 1.38 7.48 3.57
C LEU A 66 0.09 6.78 4.03
N ILE A 67 -0.51 7.20 5.16
CA ILE A 67 -1.82 6.71 5.62
C ILE A 67 -2.89 7.02 4.59
N ILE A 68 -2.97 8.29 4.16
CA ILE A 68 -3.93 8.74 3.15
C ILE A 68 -3.79 7.87 1.89
N GLY A 69 -2.57 7.74 1.36
CA GLY A 69 -2.31 6.91 0.19
C GLY A 69 -2.76 5.46 0.37
N SER A 70 -2.45 4.86 1.52
CA SER A 70 -2.80 3.46 1.80
C SER A 70 -4.31 3.25 1.93
N VAL A 71 -5.03 4.18 2.56
CA VAL A 71 -6.50 4.12 2.68
C VAL A 71 -7.17 4.30 1.31
N PHE A 72 -6.74 5.30 0.53
CA PHE A 72 -7.26 5.50 -0.82
C PHE A 72 -6.98 4.30 -1.72
N TYR A 73 -5.78 3.73 -1.64
CA TYR A 73 -5.45 2.51 -2.38
C TYR A 73 -6.31 1.32 -1.93
N GLY A 74 -6.48 1.11 -0.63
CA GLY A 74 -7.33 0.03 -0.10
C GLY A 74 -8.77 0.13 -0.61
N GLY A 75 -9.36 1.33 -0.58
CA GLY A 75 -10.68 1.59 -1.14
C GLY A 75 -10.75 1.35 -2.64
N PHE A 76 -9.75 1.82 -3.39
CA PHE A 76 -9.62 1.59 -4.84
C PHE A 76 -9.52 0.09 -5.18
N PHE A 77 -8.69 -0.65 -4.45
CA PHE A 77 -8.52 -2.09 -4.59
C PHE A 77 -9.85 -2.82 -4.36
N ILE A 78 -10.55 -2.54 -3.25
CA ILE A 78 -11.85 -3.15 -2.94
C ILE A 78 -12.87 -2.86 -4.05
N HIS A 79 -12.91 -1.62 -4.52
CA HIS A 79 -13.83 -1.22 -5.60
C HIS A 79 -13.59 -2.01 -6.88
N LEU A 80 -12.33 -2.08 -7.35
CA LEU A 80 -11.99 -2.83 -8.56
C LEU A 80 -12.17 -4.33 -8.38
N TYR A 81 -11.75 -4.87 -7.24
CA TYR A 81 -11.91 -6.30 -6.94
C TYR A 81 -13.38 -6.72 -6.95
N GLY A 82 -14.25 -5.94 -6.29
CA GLY A 82 -15.69 -6.17 -6.31
C GLY A 82 -16.28 -6.08 -7.72
N GLY A 83 -15.81 -5.12 -8.52
CA GLY A 83 -16.17 -5.01 -9.94
C GLY A 83 -15.83 -6.27 -10.74
N LEU A 84 -14.58 -6.73 -10.61
CA LEU A 84 -14.05 -7.86 -11.37
C LEU A 84 -14.62 -9.22 -10.94
N PHE A 85 -14.88 -9.44 -9.65
CA PHE A 85 -15.22 -10.77 -9.14
C PHE A 85 -16.68 -10.93 -8.69
N HIS A 86 -17.40 -9.84 -8.43
CA HIS A 86 -18.77 -9.91 -7.90
C HIS A 86 -19.81 -9.26 -8.81
N ARG A 87 -19.48 -8.17 -9.51
CA ARG A 87 -20.45 -7.49 -10.39
C ARG A 87 -20.50 -8.06 -11.80
N SER A 88 -19.33 -8.31 -12.40
CA SER A 88 -19.22 -8.83 -13.77
C SER A 88 -18.10 -9.85 -13.86
N PRO A 89 -18.24 -11.02 -13.21
CA PRO A 89 -17.20 -12.04 -13.21
C PRO A 89 -16.97 -12.55 -14.63
N SER A 90 -15.71 -12.50 -15.07
CA SER A 90 -15.28 -13.05 -16.35
C SER A 90 -14.01 -13.87 -16.18
N PRO A 91 -13.70 -14.78 -17.12
CA PRO A 91 -12.43 -15.51 -17.12
C PRO A 91 -11.21 -14.58 -17.09
N GLN A 92 -11.36 -13.34 -17.58
CA GLN A 92 -10.32 -12.32 -17.63
C GLN A 92 -10.14 -11.55 -16.32
N SER A 93 -11.00 -11.73 -15.31
CA SER A 93 -10.90 -11.01 -14.03
C SER A 93 -9.56 -11.20 -13.33
N GLY A 94 -8.96 -12.39 -13.43
CA GLY A 94 -7.62 -12.66 -12.91
C GLY A 94 -6.51 -11.86 -13.61
N ILE A 95 -6.66 -11.59 -14.91
CA ILE A 95 -5.75 -10.72 -15.67
C ILE A 95 -5.93 -9.27 -15.21
N GLY A 96 -7.17 -8.82 -15.00
CA GLY A 96 -7.45 -7.48 -14.49
C GLY A 96 -6.74 -7.18 -13.16
N LEU A 97 -6.70 -8.17 -12.26
CA LEU A 97 -5.99 -8.10 -10.98
C LEU A 97 -4.49 -7.80 -11.12
N LEU A 98 -3.83 -8.33 -12.17
CA LEU A 98 -2.41 -8.10 -12.43
C LEU A 98 -2.08 -6.63 -12.76
N PHE A 99 -3.08 -5.87 -13.24
CA PHE A 99 -2.88 -4.48 -13.66
C PHE A 99 -3.32 -3.46 -12.61
N ILE A 100 -3.97 -3.87 -11.52
CA ILE A 100 -4.49 -2.93 -10.50
C ILE A 100 -3.36 -2.09 -9.90
N GLY A 101 -2.27 -2.71 -9.48
CA GLY A 101 -1.13 -1.99 -8.92
C GLY A 101 -0.50 -1.05 -9.93
N PHE A 102 -0.28 -1.51 -11.17
CA PHE A 102 0.24 -0.67 -12.25
C PHE A 102 -0.64 0.54 -12.54
N TYR A 103 -1.96 0.36 -12.62
CA TYR A 103 -2.90 1.45 -12.88
C TYR A 103 -2.89 2.47 -11.74
N SER A 104 -2.77 2.01 -10.49
CA SER A 104 -2.69 2.88 -9.32
C SER A 104 -1.42 3.75 -9.26
N LEU A 105 -0.35 3.38 -9.98
CA LEU A 105 0.93 4.07 -9.89
C LEU A 105 0.82 5.55 -10.24
N ARG A 106 -0.09 5.92 -11.15
CA ARG A 106 -0.36 7.32 -11.52
C ARG A 106 -0.77 8.19 -10.32
N VAL A 107 -1.38 7.58 -9.30
CA VAL A 107 -1.80 8.25 -8.06
C VAL A 107 -0.79 8.01 -6.94
N MET A 108 -0.28 6.78 -6.81
CA MET A 108 0.60 6.39 -5.72
C MET A 108 1.99 7.03 -5.82
N ILE A 109 2.54 7.16 -7.02
CA ILE A 109 3.86 7.78 -7.24
C ILE A 109 3.89 9.23 -6.72
N PRO A 110 2.95 10.13 -7.11
CA PRO A 110 2.87 11.46 -6.54
C PRO A 110 2.79 11.48 -5.00
N ILE A 111 2.00 10.59 -4.41
CA ILE A 111 1.87 10.50 -2.94
C ILE A 111 3.20 10.14 -2.29
N TRP A 112 3.93 9.17 -2.84
CA TRP A 112 5.25 8.79 -2.33
C TRP A 112 6.27 9.91 -2.49
N TYR A 113 6.25 10.64 -3.61
CA TYR A 113 7.10 11.82 -3.80
C TYR A 113 6.82 12.91 -2.76
N VAL A 114 5.56 13.22 -2.49
CA VAL A 114 5.18 14.19 -1.45
C VAL A 114 5.64 13.72 -0.07
N ALA A 115 5.43 12.45 0.28
CA ALA A 115 5.86 11.89 1.55
C ALA A 115 7.39 11.98 1.71
N ALA A 116 8.14 11.65 0.65
CA ALA A 116 9.59 11.72 0.61
C ALA A 116 10.09 13.17 0.74
N PHE A 117 9.50 14.10 -0.03
CA PHE A 117 9.81 15.52 0.02
C PHE A 117 9.63 16.08 1.43
N LEU A 118 8.48 15.81 2.08
CA LEU A 118 8.21 16.25 3.45
C LEU A 118 9.22 15.68 4.46
N SER A 119 9.68 14.46 4.26
CA SER A 119 10.69 13.83 5.11
C SER A 119 12.06 14.49 4.93
N ILE A 120 12.47 14.74 3.69
CA ILE A 120 13.76 15.38 3.36
C ILE A 120 13.77 16.83 3.83
N TYR A 121 12.73 17.59 3.51
CA TYR A 121 12.60 19.00 3.90
C TYR A 121 12.73 19.19 5.41
N LYS A 122 12.10 18.32 6.20
CA LYS A 122 12.22 18.39 7.66
C LYS A 122 13.64 18.12 8.16
N ARG A 123 14.35 17.14 7.57
CA ARG A 123 15.75 16.86 7.93
C ARG A 123 16.66 18.04 7.60
N ILE A 124 16.44 18.72 6.49
CA ILE A 124 17.21 19.92 6.11
C ILE A 124 16.93 21.06 7.09
N LYS A 125 15.66 21.28 7.45
CA LYS A 125 15.27 22.37 8.35
C LYS A 125 15.71 22.15 9.80
N ASN A 126 15.72 20.90 10.27
CA ASN A 126 16.11 20.53 11.63
C ASN A 126 17.05 19.32 11.59
N PRO A 127 18.36 19.53 11.32
CA PRO A 127 19.33 18.45 11.16
C PRO A 127 19.52 17.62 12.44
N ASP A 128 19.31 18.23 13.61
CA ASP A 128 19.41 17.57 14.91
C ASP A 128 18.12 16.84 15.35
N SER A 129 17.05 16.95 14.55
CA SER A 129 15.80 16.24 14.86
C SER A 129 15.86 14.77 14.40
N PRO A 130 15.57 13.80 15.29
CA PRO A 130 15.72 12.37 15.00
C PRO A 130 14.73 11.81 13.96
#